data_AF-A0A9P5MYM1-F1
#
_entry.id   AF-A0A9P5MYM1-F1
#
_cell.length_a   1.000
_cell.length_b   1.000
_cell.length_c   1.000
_cell.angle_alpha   90.00
_cell.angle_beta   90.00
_cell.angle_gamma   90.00
#
_symmetry.space_group_name_H-M   'P 1'
#
loop_
_entity.id
_entity.type
_entity.pdbx_description
1 polymer ?
#
loop_
_entity_poly.entity_id
_entity_poly.type
_entity_poly.pdbx_seq_one_letter_code
_entity_poly.pdbx_strand_id
1 'polypeptide(L)'
;MAAPPITINADEVNCLIYAYLKDSGFQHTAFSLLNEGHLHHSVHLEKQIPRGELIELLIKALLYIEVEAHWRGNNDMTGNCTAGFSLLETHVCSLNPSIKPTVKLSANPPSVPIIAALQSASECEPSDSTQKRKASTPAVEDGHSEKRLRIDEANNVGVEEKNVDVVSTPQRRASVRGANSEIVEPSKRGTRRVKSPKSKSPAPPIPASAPFENEDARDTIIQLKGHEAEVFVCAWNPTHHNILSSGSKDAVIHLWNLPQAPGVKIKSIKPYQAIDCSSTKADADLTSLDWNFQGTLLSVGSYDATLRIYTVSAELYLESRLHKGPIFATRFSRNGKWLATASLDNTVCLWDIEKKERRMQYKHRGICLDLDWLDDELFASCSADKVIHVLSVNRAEPVAILTGHDGEVNQIKANPLGTRLMSCSDDMTVRIWGTTRVKQSSDTDQVTISGEMTVLEGHRNWVTGVSWSPVKMANGHELVATASFDTTSRLWDADTGACLKVFTNHNKPIYAISFSPDGRWLATGGGDGWFHLYDAVEMEKVWSWTSEHQKRAIFEMSWQQQHEGGVNRVALALQSHRVGLIDLTRIPALQKPRTAS
;
A
#
# COMPACT_ATOMS: atom_id res chain seq x y z
N MET A 1 -5.65 4.52 55.10
CA MET A 1 -4.32 4.94 54.59
C MET A 1 -4.57 5.81 53.38
N ALA A 2 -3.93 6.99 53.28
CA ALA A 2 -3.99 7.77 52.05
C ALA A 2 -3.25 7.01 50.95
N ALA A 3 -3.75 7.03 49.71
CA ALA A 3 -3.02 6.49 48.57
C ALA A 3 -1.70 7.27 48.40
N PRO A 4 -0.60 6.61 48.01
CA PRO A 4 0.64 7.33 47.70
C PRO A 4 0.39 8.34 46.58
N PRO A 5 1.04 9.52 46.60
CA PRO A 5 0.89 10.50 45.54
C PRO A 5 1.36 9.92 44.20
N ILE A 6 0.68 10.29 43.12
CA ILE A 6 1.09 9.93 41.75
C ILE A 6 2.47 10.54 41.50
N THR A 7 3.48 9.70 41.37
CA THR A 7 4.87 10.10 41.12
C THR A 7 5.30 9.52 39.79
N ILE A 8 5.51 10.39 38.80
CA ILE A 8 6.10 10.03 37.51
C ILE A 8 7.61 10.29 37.65
N ASN A 9 8.43 9.28 37.41
CA ASN A 9 9.88 9.43 37.46
C ASN A 9 10.48 9.58 36.04
N ALA A 10 11.70 10.14 35.95
CA ALA A 10 12.35 10.38 34.66
C ALA A 10 12.72 9.07 33.92
N ASP A 11 12.92 7.98 34.65
CA ASP A 11 13.30 6.66 34.12
C ASP A 11 12.11 6.00 33.38
N GLU A 12 10.90 6.10 33.93
CA GLU A 12 9.64 5.71 33.29
C GLU A 12 9.37 6.49 32.00
N VAL A 13 9.56 7.81 32.03
CA VAL A 13 9.41 8.67 30.85
C VAL A 13 10.43 8.30 29.77
N ASN A 14 11.68 8.08 30.14
CA ASN A 14 12.72 7.65 29.20
C ASN A 14 12.43 6.26 28.62
N CYS A 15 11.87 5.32 29.41
CA CYS A 15 11.42 4.01 28.92
C CYS A 15 10.27 4.15 27.91
N LEU A 16 9.29 5.02 28.15
CA LEU A 16 8.20 5.32 27.21
C LEU A 16 8.72 5.94 25.89
N ILE A 17 9.69 6.86 25.98
CA ILE A 17 10.33 7.46 24.79
C ILE A 17 11.15 6.40 24.03
N TYR A 18 11.89 5.54 24.72
CA TYR A 18 12.62 4.44 24.11
C TYR A 18 11.69 3.46 23.38
N ALA A 19 10.56 3.08 23.99
CA ALA A 19 9.54 2.25 23.35
C ALA A 19 8.96 2.92 22.10
N TYR A 20 8.59 4.20 22.18
CA TYR A 20 8.10 4.98 21.04
C TYR A 20 9.12 5.08 19.89
N LEU A 21 10.40 5.32 20.18
CA LEU A 21 11.46 5.35 19.17
C LEU A 21 11.66 3.99 18.50
N LYS A 22 11.56 2.90 19.26
CA LYS A 22 11.66 1.53 18.77
C LYS A 22 10.47 1.16 17.87
N ASP A 23 9.25 1.49 18.29
CA ASP A 23 8.02 1.26 17.50
C ASP A 23 7.99 2.12 16.22
N SER A 24 8.52 3.35 16.29
CA SER A 24 8.61 4.28 15.14
C SER A 24 9.78 3.98 14.19
N GLY A 25 10.54 2.90 14.41
CA GLY A 25 11.65 2.50 13.54
C GLY A 25 12.97 3.26 13.73
N PHE A 26 13.07 4.19 14.68
CA PHE A 26 14.30 4.96 14.97
C PHE A 26 15.33 4.16 15.78
N GLN A 27 15.74 3.00 15.27
CA GLN A 27 16.56 2.01 15.98
C GLN A 27 17.89 2.59 16.51
N HIS A 28 18.59 3.41 15.71
CA HIS A 28 19.84 4.04 16.13
C HIS A 28 19.62 5.04 17.29
N THR A 29 18.59 5.87 17.22
CA THR A 29 18.26 6.84 18.29
C THR A 29 17.81 6.12 19.56
N ALA A 30 17.02 5.05 19.43
CA ALA A 30 16.63 4.19 20.55
C ALA A 30 17.87 3.54 21.21
N PHE A 31 18.83 3.03 20.43
CA PHE A 31 20.07 2.48 20.95
C PHE A 31 20.94 3.52 21.66
N SER A 32 21.06 4.75 21.12
CA SER A 32 21.72 5.85 21.83
C SER A 32 21.03 6.16 23.16
N LEU A 33 19.71 6.33 23.17
CA LEU A 33 18.95 6.62 24.39
C LEU A 33 19.06 5.52 25.45
N LEU A 34 19.07 4.24 25.03
CA LEU A 34 19.23 3.08 25.93
C LEU A 34 20.58 3.10 26.67
N ASN A 35 21.64 3.55 25.99
CA ASN A 35 23.00 3.58 26.53
C ASN A 35 23.28 4.86 27.30
N GLU A 36 22.99 6.03 26.71
CA GLU A 36 23.21 7.36 27.30
C GLU A 36 22.26 7.63 28.49
N GLY A 37 21.03 7.14 28.41
CA GLY A 37 20.04 7.21 29.49
C GLY A 37 20.21 6.13 30.56
N HIS A 38 21.21 5.24 30.44
CA HIS A 38 21.47 4.10 31.34
C HIS A 38 20.26 3.16 31.58
N LEU A 39 19.31 3.10 30.63
CA LEU A 39 18.05 2.37 30.77
C LEU A 39 18.22 0.86 30.89
N HIS A 40 19.39 0.31 30.54
CA HIS A 40 19.76 -1.08 30.82
C HIS A 40 19.80 -1.44 32.31
N HIS A 41 19.85 -0.45 33.21
CA HIS A 41 19.69 -0.64 34.66
C HIS A 41 18.27 -0.31 35.17
N SER A 42 17.34 0.07 34.29
CA SER A 42 15.97 0.39 34.66
C SER A 42 15.15 -0.87 34.93
N VAL A 43 14.51 -0.92 36.10
CA VAL A 43 13.52 -1.96 36.47
C VAL A 43 12.22 -1.81 35.65
N HIS A 44 12.10 -0.76 34.82
CA HIS A 44 10.94 -0.49 33.99
C HIS A 44 11.15 -0.94 32.52
N LEU A 45 12.39 -1.18 32.08
CA LEU A 45 12.70 -1.62 30.72
C LEU A 45 12.18 -3.04 30.40
N GLU A 46 12.19 -3.94 31.38
CA GLU A 46 11.66 -5.32 31.24
C GLU A 46 10.14 -5.40 31.28
N LYS A 47 9.44 -4.31 31.67
CA LYS A 47 7.98 -4.28 31.68
C LYS A 47 7.47 -4.14 30.26
N GLN A 48 6.48 -4.95 29.89
CA GLN A 48 5.86 -4.92 28.57
C GLN A 48 5.03 -3.63 28.38
N ILE A 49 5.66 -2.60 27.82
CA ILE A 49 4.97 -1.38 27.39
C ILE A 49 4.16 -1.69 26.12
N PRO A 50 2.84 -1.41 26.08
CA PRO A 50 2.02 -1.56 24.88
C PRO A 50 2.49 -0.66 23.73
N ARG A 51 2.31 -1.11 22.49
CA ARG A 51 2.69 -0.31 21.31
C ARG A 51 1.87 0.98 21.28
N GLY A 52 2.56 2.11 21.16
CA GLY A 52 1.93 3.43 21.11
C GLY A 52 1.45 4.00 22.46
N GLU A 53 1.75 3.37 23.61
CA GLU A 53 1.31 3.83 24.94
C GLU A 53 1.64 5.31 25.20
N LEU A 54 2.82 5.79 24.80
CA LEU A 54 3.21 7.21 24.92
C LEU A 54 2.25 8.15 24.16
N ILE A 55 1.79 7.73 22.97
CA ILE A 55 0.84 8.50 22.17
C ILE A 55 -0.53 8.51 22.85
N GLU A 56 -0.98 7.38 23.39
CA GLU A 56 -2.25 7.27 24.11
C GLU A 56 -2.26 8.13 25.39
N LEU A 57 -1.16 8.14 26.15
CA LEU A 57 -0.98 9.01 27.31
C LEU A 57 -0.99 10.49 26.93
N LEU A 58 -0.36 10.88 25.81
CA LEU A 58 -0.38 12.25 25.31
C LEU A 58 -1.77 12.67 24.80
N ILE A 59 -2.55 11.76 24.19
CA ILE A 59 -3.95 12.01 23.82
C ILE A 59 -4.81 12.20 25.07
N LYS A 60 -4.66 11.36 26.09
CA LYS A 60 -5.34 11.52 27.39
C LYS A 60 -4.96 12.85 28.07
N ALA A 61 -3.70 13.27 27.97
CA ALA A 61 -3.25 14.56 28.47
C ALA A 61 -3.88 15.74 27.71
N LEU A 62 -4.00 15.67 26.37
CA LEU A 62 -4.72 16.68 25.59
C LEU A 62 -6.20 16.78 25.97
N LEU A 63 -6.88 15.64 26.16
CA LEU A 63 -8.27 15.60 26.63
C LEU A 63 -8.41 16.18 28.05
N TYR A 64 -7.42 15.96 28.93
CA TYR A 64 -7.41 16.60 30.25
C TYR A 64 -7.20 18.12 30.15
N ILE A 65 -6.27 18.58 29.30
CA ILE A 65 -6.06 20.02 29.03
C ILE A 65 -7.31 20.66 28.43
N GLU A 66 -8.06 19.92 27.60
CA GLU A 66 -9.36 20.34 27.10
C GLU A 66 -10.40 20.48 28.21
N VAL A 67 -10.55 19.49 29.09
CA VAL A 67 -11.46 19.60 30.23
C VAL A 67 -11.03 20.76 31.15
N GLU A 68 -9.74 20.89 31.47
CA GLU A 68 -9.20 21.95 32.34
C GLU A 68 -9.42 23.36 31.78
N ALA A 69 -9.16 23.57 30.48
CA ALA A 69 -9.35 24.87 29.83
C ALA A 69 -10.83 25.29 29.69
N HIS A 70 -11.77 24.35 29.82
CA HIS A 70 -13.22 24.59 29.69
C HIS A 70 -14.00 24.42 31.00
N TRP A 71 -13.36 23.93 32.07
CA TRP A 71 -13.97 23.75 33.38
C TRP A 71 -14.22 25.08 34.09
N ARG A 72 -15.50 25.46 34.27
CA ARG A 72 -15.91 26.72 34.92
C ARG A 72 -16.63 26.56 36.27
N GLY A 73 -16.53 25.39 36.90
CA GLY A 73 -17.05 25.12 38.25
C GLY A 73 -18.58 25.04 38.39
N ASN A 74 -19.36 25.58 37.45
CA ASN A 74 -20.80 25.37 37.33
C ASN A 74 -21.10 24.30 36.27
N ASN A 75 -22.19 23.54 36.47
CA ASN A 75 -22.59 22.33 35.70
C ASN A 75 -22.92 22.54 34.19
N ASP A 76 -22.55 23.66 33.58
CA ASP A 76 -22.94 24.02 32.22
C ASP A 76 -21.83 23.70 31.20
N MET A 77 -21.52 22.41 31.05
CA MET A 77 -20.64 21.85 30.01
C MET A 77 -21.38 21.75 28.66
N THR A 78 -21.96 22.86 28.18
CA THR A 78 -22.82 22.88 26.98
C THR A 78 -22.25 23.68 25.80
N GLY A 79 -21.08 24.31 25.96
CA GLY A 79 -20.35 24.98 24.90
C GLY A 79 -19.22 24.11 24.34
N ASN A 80 -19.39 23.54 23.14
CA ASN A 80 -18.31 22.85 22.46
C ASN A 80 -17.36 23.86 21.78
N CYS A 81 -16.09 23.85 22.18
CA CYS A 81 -15.04 24.58 21.49
C CYS A 81 -14.80 24.02 20.09
N THR A 82 -14.48 24.88 19.13
CA THR A 82 -14.09 24.46 17.76
C THR A 82 -12.62 24.72 17.44
N ALA A 83 -11.86 25.22 18.41
CA ALA A 83 -10.41 25.36 18.31
C ALA A 83 -9.73 24.04 18.74
N GLY A 84 -8.77 23.58 17.95
CA GLY A 84 -8.00 22.38 18.28
C GLY A 84 -7.09 22.58 19.51
N PHE A 85 -6.68 21.46 20.10
CA PHE A 85 -5.62 21.40 21.10
C PHE A 85 -4.34 20.87 20.47
N SER A 86 -3.20 21.37 20.93
CA SER A 86 -1.86 20.99 20.47
C SER A 86 -0.96 20.79 21.68
N LEU A 87 -0.01 19.86 21.58
CA LEU A 87 1.02 19.65 22.61
C LEU A 87 2.12 20.74 22.56
N LEU A 88 2.23 21.44 21.44
CA LEU A 88 3.32 22.39 21.16
C LEU A 88 2.84 23.85 21.11
N GLU A 89 1.53 24.08 21.01
CA GLU A 89 0.92 25.40 20.91
C GLU A 89 -0.13 25.57 22.02
N THR A 90 -0.14 26.72 22.68
CA THR A 90 -1.13 27.05 23.72
C THR A 90 -2.52 27.15 23.13
N HIS A 91 -3.50 26.42 23.68
CA HIS A 91 -4.89 26.49 23.22
C HIS A 91 -5.48 27.90 23.41
N VAL A 92 -6.18 28.38 22.37
CA VAL A 92 -6.96 29.63 22.40
C VAL A 92 -8.43 29.27 22.24
N CYS A 93 -9.19 29.36 23.33
CA CYS A 93 -10.59 28.95 23.40
C CYS A 93 -11.50 29.83 22.51
N SER A 94 -12.25 29.20 21.59
CA SER A 94 -13.17 29.92 20.70
C SER A 94 -14.37 30.56 21.44
N LEU A 95 -14.65 30.11 22.67
CA LEU A 95 -15.73 30.63 23.51
C LEU A 95 -15.29 31.81 24.40
N ASN A 96 -13.97 32.03 24.56
CA ASN A 96 -13.45 33.16 25.33
C ASN A 96 -12.00 33.52 24.91
N PRO A 97 -11.81 34.20 23.76
CA PRO A 97 -10.50 34.47 23.18
C PRO A 97 -9.64 35.48 23.96
N SER A 98 -10.21 36.11 24.99
CA SER A 98 -9.56 37.11 25.84
C SER A 98 -8.73 36.53 26.99
N ILE A 99 -8.71 35.21 27.21
CA ILE A 99 -7.85 34.58 28.22
C ILE A 99 -6.44 34.35 27.64
N LYS A 100 -5.44 35.07 28.17
CA LYS A 100 -4.01 34.93 27.82
C LYS A 100 -3.45 33.67 28.48
N PRO A 101 -2.79 32.77 27.72
CA PRO A 101 -2.32 31.50 28.26
C PRO A 101 -1.35 31.70 29.44
N THR A 102 -1.63 30.99 30.53
CA THR A 102 -0.74 30.86 31.67
C THR A 102 0.56 30.17 31.23
N VAL A 103 1.71 30.64 31.73
CA VAL A 103 3.09 30.27 31.35
C VAL A 103 3.62 30.95 30.06
N LYS A 104 4.46 31.96 30.25
CA LYS A 104 5.40 32.45 29.22
C LYS A 104 6.71 31.64 29.28
N LEU A 105 7.06 30.94 28.20
CA LEU A 105 8.43 30.48 27.97
C LEU A 105 9.31 31.68 27.57
N SER A 106 10.23 32.07 28.45
CA SER A 106 11.13 33.22 28.26
C SER A 106 12.21 32.93 27.21
N ALA A 107 12.17 33.66 26.09
CA ALA A 107 13.21 33.61 25.06
C ALA A 107 14.45 34.44 25.44
N ASN A 108 15.31 33.90 26.29
CA ASN A 108 16.78 34.10 26.33
C ASN A 108 17.36 33.40 27.57
N PRO A 109 18.58 32.81 27.50
CA PRO A 109 19.19 32.17 28.65
C PRO A 109 19.76 33.22 29.63
N PRO A 110 19.39 33.22 30.92
CA PRO A 110 20.12 33.97 31.91
C PRO A 110 21.49 33.30 32.14
N SER A 111 22.55 34.10 32.10
CA SER A 111 23.86 33.69 32.60
C SER A 111 23.75 33.26 34.07
N VAL A 112 24.29 32.10 34.41
CA VAL A 112 24.30 31.56 35.78
C VAL A 112 25.07 32.50 36.73
N PRO A 113 24.45 32.89 37.85
CA PRO A 113 25.11 32.65 39.14
C PRO A 113 24.18 32.00 40.18
N ILE A 114 24.52 30.76 40.53
CA ILE A 114 24.60 30.22 41.90
C ILE A 114 23.56 30.69 42.96
N ILE A 115 22.69 29.72 43.34
CA ILE A 115 22.07 29.48 44.67
C ILE A 115 20.77 30.22 45.09
N ALA A 116 19.91 29.41 45.75
CA ALA A 116 18.83 29.70 46.70
C ALA A 116 17.38 29.88 46.21
N ALA A 117 16.61 28.81 46.45
CA ALA A 117 15.38 28.77 47.25
C ALA A 117 14.07 29.42 46.74
N LEU A 118 13.10 28.52 46.52
CA LEU A 118 11.72 28.53 47.04
C LEU A 118 10.69 29.60 46.56
N GLN A 119 9.51 29.05 46.25
CA GLN A 119 8.16 29.65 46.32
C GLN A 119 7.72 30.62 45.21
N SER A 120 6.79 30.11 44.40
CA SER A 120 5.92 30.86 43.48
C SER A 120 4.51 31.00 44.05
N ALA A 121 3.84 32.12 43.78
CA ALA A 121 2.38 32.24 43.85
C ALA A 121 1.85 33.22 42.80
N SER A 122 0.62 32.94 42.32
CA SER A 122 -0.34 33.85 41.64
C SER A 122 -0.10 34.40 40.21
N GLU A 123 -1.01 33.96 39.32
CA GLU A 123 -1.95 34.77 38.51
C GLU A 123 -1.51 35.55 37.24
N CYS A 124 -1.87 35.01 36.07
CA CYS A 124 -2.89 35.51 35.10
C CYS A 124 -3.17 37.04 34.99
N GLU A 125 -3.46 37.70 33.85
CA GLU A 125 -4.34 37.32 32.70
C GLU A 125 -4.01 38.13 31.38
N PRO A 126 -4.83 39.05 30.78
CA PRO A 126 -5.71 38.82 29.60
C PRO A 126 -5.39 39.51 28.23
N SER A 127 -5.90 38.90 27.14
CA SER A 127 -6.23 39.35 25.75
C SER A 127 -5.11 39.77 24.74
N ASP A 128 -5.21 39.65 23.40
CA ASP A 128 -6.30 39.23 22.47
C ASP A 128 -5.80 38.81 21.04
N SER A 129 -6.65 38.12 20.26
CA SER A 129 -6.85 38.16 18.78
C SER A 129 -6.02 37.35 17.72
N THR A 130 -6.66 36.27 17.21
CA THR A 130 -6.86 35.87 15.77
C THR A 130 -5.70 35.45 14.82
N GLN A 131 -5.76 34.21 14.27
CA GLN A 131 -6.05 33.85 12.85
C GLN A 131 -5.56 32.44 12.40
N LYS A 132 -6.42 31.77 11.63
CA LYS A 132 -6.37 30.40 11.06
C LYS A 132 -5.23 30.11 10.06
N ARG A 133 -4.70 28.87 10.05
CA ARG A 133 -4.51 27.97 8.86
C ARG A 133 -3.97 26.59 9.29
N LYS A 134 -4.71 25.51 9.06
CA LYS A 134 -4.62 24.57 7.91
C LYS A 134 -3.30 23.80 7.82
N ALA A 135 -3.31 22.55 8.31
CA ALA A 135 -2.25 21.57 8.14
C ALA A 135 -2.12 21.12 6.67
N SER A 136 -0.89 20.81 6.26
CA SER A 136 -0.52 20.35 4.92
C SER A 136 -0.21 18.85 4.90
N THR A 137 -0.66 18.17 3.85
CA THR A 137 -0.31 16.79 3.50
C THR A 137 1.17 16.63 3.09
N PRO A 138 1.73 15.41 3.11
CA PRO A 138 3.18 15.20 3.07
C PRO A 138 3.83 15.58 1.73
N ALA A 139 5.05 16.12 1.82
CA ALA A 139 5.88 16.43 0.67
C ALA A 139 6.66 15.20 0.17
N VAL A 140 6.94 15.20 -1.14
CA VAL A 140 7.88 14.28 -1.80
C VAL A 140 9.29 14.87 -1.70
N GLU A 141 10.27 14.08 -1.26
CA GLU A 141 11.69 14.37 -1.49
C GLU A 141 12.36 13.18 -2.20
N ASP A 142 13.19 13.48 -3.21
CA ASP A 142 13.89 12.52 -4.05
C ASP A 142 15.16 11.99 -3.37
N GLY A 143 15.45 10.70 -3.58
CA GLY A 143 16.32 9.93 -2.70
C GLY A 143 17.84 10.15 -2.78
N HIS A 144 18.53 9.39 -1.92
CA HIS A 144 19.87 8.90 -2.22
C HIS A 144 20.20 7.57 -1.53
N SER A 145 20.33 6.52 -2.34
CA SER A 145 21.23 5.36 -2.17
C SER A 145 21.41 4.72 -0.78
N GLU A 146 20.64 3.66 -0.50
CA GLU A 146 21.10 2.61 0.43
C GLU A 146 22.04 1.62 -0.27
N LYS A 147 23.26 1.47 0.27
CA LYS A 147 24.14 0.34 -0.04
C LYS A 147 23.86 -0.79 0.96
N ARG A 148 23.38 -1.92 0.44
CA ARG A 148 23.30 -3.20 1.16
C ARG A 148 24.62 -3.57 1.85
N LEU A 149 24.51 -4.02 3.10
CA LEU A 149 25.17 -5.23 3.63
C LEU A 149 24.06 -5.95 4.43
N ARG A 150 23.45 -7.04 3.93
CA ARG A 150 23.97 -8.41 4.05
C ARG A 150 24.63 -8.67 5.40
N ILE A 151 23.82 -9.11 6.35
CA ILE A 151 24.24 -9.98 7.44
C ILE A 151 23.94 -11.40 6.94
N ASP A 152 24.97 -12.21 6.73
CA ASP A 152 24.81 -13.66 6.76
C ASP A 152 24.85 -14.08 8.23
N GLU A 153 23.97 -14.99 8.62
CA GLU A 153 23.81 -15.42 10.01
C GLU A 153 25.03 -16.21 10.49
N ALA A 154 25.49 -15.89 11.71
CA ALA A 154 26.30 -16.80 12.51
C ALA A 154 25.63 -16.93 13.89
N ASN A 155 24.80 -17.97 14.04
CA ASN A 155 24.35 -18.43 15.34
C ASN A 155 25.57 -18.67 16.25
N ASN A 156 25.53 -18.11 17.46
CA ASN A 156 26.41 -18.56 18.52
C ASN A 156 25.64 -18.66 19.84
N VAL A 157 25.01 -19.82 20.03
CA VAL A 157 24.52 -20.24 21.35
C VAL A 157 25.73 -20.64 22.17
N GLY A 158 26.04 -19.85 23.21
CA GLY A 158 27.06 -20.23 24.18
C GLY A 158 26.56 -21.39 25.03
N VAL A 159 27.30 -22.51 25.04
CA VAL A 159 27.23 -23.52 26.10
C VAL A 159 28.64 -23.82 26.58
N GLU A 160 28.82 -23.53 27.87
CA GLU A 160 29.81 -24.00 28.86
C GLU A 160 31.19 -24.54 28.42
N GLU A 161 32.20 -23.98 29.07
CA GLU A 161 33.57 -24.47 29.11
C GLU A 161 33.68 -25.91 29.65
N LYS A 162 34.60 -26.71 29.07
CA LYS A 162 35.41 -27.66 29.83
C LYS A 162 36.72 -27.97 29.11
N ASN A 163 37.82 -27.90 29.87
CA ASN A 163 39.20 -28.17 29.44
C ASN A 163 39.37 -29.57 28.84
N VAL A 164 40.29 -29.74 27.88
CA VAL A 164 41.46 -30.66 27.96
C VAL A 164 42.59 -30.17 27.03
N ASP A 165 43.82 -30.44 27.45
CA ASP A 165 45.14 -30.08 26.93
C ASP A 165 45.61 -30.68 25.58
N VAL A 166 46.31 -29.84 24.80
CA VAL A 166 47.69 -30.04 24.25
C VAL A 166 47.95 -30.96 23.01
N VAL A 167 48.99 -30.55 22.24
CA VAL A 167 49.68 -31.16 21.08
C VAL A 167 49.01 -31.13 19.68
N SER A 168 49.47 -30.21 18.80
CA SER A 168 50.43 -30.55 17.72
C SER A 168 50.73 -29.37 16.77
N THR A 169 51.96 -29.35 16.27
CA THR A 169 52.57 -28.30 15.42
C THR A 169 52.51 -28.65 13.91
N PRO A 170 52.84 -27.72 12.98
CA PRO A 170 52.14 -27.59 11.70
C PRO A 170 52.85 -28.24 10.51
N GLN A 171 52.18 -28.23 9.34
CA GLN A 171 52.85 -28.41 8.04
C GLN A 171 52.67 -27.23 7.08
N ARG A 172 53.83 -26.72 6.65
CA ARG A 172 54.06 -25.78 5.57
C ARG A 172 53.41 -26.20 4.25
N ARG A 173 53.08 -25.20 3.42
CA ARG A 173 53.66 -25.14 2.05
C ARG A 173 53.91 -23.69 1.65
N ALA A 174 54.92 -23.49 0.79
CA ALA A 174 55.52 -22.19 0.53
C ALA A 174 55.77 -21.96 -0.96
N SER A 175 55.70 -20.69 -1.37
CA SER A 175 56.36 -20.11 -2.55
C SER A 175 56.48 -18.59 -2.30
N VAL A 176 57.65 -17.97 -2.06
CA VAL A 176 58.80 -17.77 -3.00
C VAL A 176 58.32 -16.95 -4.21
N ARG A 177 58.76 -15.71 -4.53
CA ARG A 177 59.91 -14.83 -4.15
C ARG A 177 59.36 -13.42 -3.80
N GLY A 178 59.98 -12.55 -3.00
CA GLY A 178 61.30 -11.91 -3.15
C GLY A 178 61.13 -10.54 -3.87
N ALA A 179 61.73 -9.41 -3.47
CA ALA A 179 62.68 -9.15 -2.39
C ALA A 179 62.68 -7.65 -1.99
N ASN A 180 63.23 -7.33 -0.80
CA ASN A 180 63.95 -6.10 -0.38
C ASN A 180 63.34 -4.68 -0.64
N SER A 181 63.56 -3.65 0.20
CA SER A 181 64.05 -3.53 1.59
C SER A 181 63.95 -2.05 2.04
N GLU A 182 63.95 -1.82 3.36
CA GLU A 182 64.19 -0.53 4.11
C GLU A 182 62.97 0.40 4.20
N ILE A 183 62.32 0.64 5.36
CA ILE A 183 62.78 1.12 6.69
C ILE A 183 63.48 2.49 6.63
N VAL A 184 62.70 3.58 6.76
CA VAL A 184 63.02 4.75 7.62
C VAL A 184 61.72 5.37 8.16
N GLU A 185 61.55 5.33 9.47
CA GLU A 185 60.68 6.21 10.27
C GLU A 185 61.57 7.28 10.98
N PRO A 186 61.07 8.27 11.75
CA PRO A 186 59.79 8.99 11.74
C PRO A 186 59.98 10.54 11.89
N SER A 187 58.92 11.37 11.80
CA SER A 187 58.72 12.49 12.76
C SER A 187 57.41 13.31 12.65
N LYS A 188 56.61 13.25 13.71
CA LYS A 188 56.02 14.36 14.51
C LYS A 188 55.41 15.63 13.85
N ARG A 189 54.16 15.88 14.30
CA ARG A 189 53.51 17.18 14.66
C ARG A 189 53.27 18.24 13.57
N GLY A 190 52.00 18.64 13.43
CA GLY A 190 51.62 19.83 12.67
C GLY A 190 50.13 20.16 12.72
N THR A 191 49.59 20.53 13.89
CA THR A 191 48.20 20.99 14.01
C THR A 191 47.96 22.27 13.19
N ARG A 192 47.05 22.26 12.21
CA ARG A 192 46.38 23.50 11.80
C ARG A 192 44.97 23.29 11.22
N ARG A 193 44.01 23.89 11.93
CA ARG A 193 42.60 24.06 11.56
C ARG A 193 42.50 25.00 10.36
N VAL A 194 42.01 24.53 9.21
CA VAL A 194 41.71 25.36 8.03
C VAL A 194 40.20 25.36 7.80
N LYS A 195 39.60 26.55 7.72
CA LYS A 195 38.19 26.73 7.35
C LYS A 195 38.06 26.59 5.82
N SER A 196 37.17 25.73 5.34
CA SER A 196 36.78 25.72 3.92
C SER A 196 35.72 26.81 3.65
N PRO A 197 35.88 27.63 2.58
CA PRO A 197 34.89 28.63 2.21
C PRO A 197 33.74 28.02 1.41
N LYS A 198 32.57 28.65 1.49
CA LYS A 198 31.45 28.38 0.57
C LYS A 198 31.84 28.83 -0.84
N SER A 199 31.70 27.95 -1.83
CA SER A 199 31.57 28.36 -3.23
C SER A 199 30.34 27.67 -3.84
N LYS A 200 29.50 28.44 -4.52
CA LYS A 200 28.39 27.94 -5.32
C LYS A 200 28.88 27.78 -6.75
N SER A 201 28.69 26.60 -7.35
CA SER A 201 28.66 26.43 -8.79
C SER A 201 27.48 25.50 -9.14
N PRO A 202 26.63 25.85 -10.11
CA PRO A 202 25.50 25.01 -10.48
C PRO A 202 25.99 23.80 -11.29
N ALA A 203 25.41 22.63 -11.03
CA ALA A 203 25.60 21.47 -11.88
C ALA A 203 25.00 21.72 -13.29
N PRO A 204 25.59 21.18 -14.36
CA PRO A 204 25.08 21.39 -15.72
C PRO A 204 23.72 20.71 -15.90
N PRO A 205 22.81 21.27 -16.73
CA PRO A 205 21.53 20.65 -17.02
C PRO A 205 21.72 19.31 -17.74
N ILE A 206 21.05 18.28 -17.25
CA ILE A 206 20.97 16.96 -17.90
C ILE A 206 20.28 17.15 -19.27
N PRO A 207 20.84 16.62 -20.37
CA PRO A 207 20.28 16.84 -21.70
C PRO A 207 18.91 16.16 -21.84
N ALA A 208 17.87 16.97 -22.04
CA ALA A 208 16.55 16.50 -22.41
C ALA A 208 16.65 15.72 -23.75
N SER A 209 16.48 14.41 -23.66
CA SER A 209 16.45 13.50 -24.82
C SER A 209 15.28 12.54 -24.65
N ALA A 210 14.07 13.10 -24.76
CA ALA A 210 12.88 12.32 -25.03
C ALA A 210 12.78 12.09 -26.54
N PRO A 211 12.93 10.85 -27.05
CA PRO A 211 12.38 10.49 -28.35
C PRO A 211 10.88 10.24 -28.18
N PHE A 212 10.06 10.81 -29.07
CA PHE A 212 8.59 10.70 -29.12
C PHE A 212 7.78 11.51 -28.08
N GLU A 213 7.96 12.83 -28.07
CA GLU A 213 6.81 13.72 -27.85
C GLU A 213 5.87 13.61 -29.07
N ASN A 214 4.91 12.68 -29.01
CA ASN A 214 3.94 12.47 -30.09
C ASN A 214 2.81 13.52 -30.02
N GLU A 215 2.76 14.46 -30.97
CA GLU A 215 1.56 15.29 -31.19
C GLU A 215 0.30 14.43 -31.47
N ASP A 216 0.50 13.21 -32.01
CA ASP A 216 -0.53 12.19 -32.26
C ASP A 216 -1.24 11.66 -30.99
N ALA A 217 -0.72 11.94 -29.79
CA ALA A 217 -1.35 11.47 -28.55
C ALA A 217 -2.74 12.09 -28.29
N ARG A 218 -3.04 13.26 -28.88
CA ARG A 218 -4.27 14.03 -28.61
C ARG A 218 -5.58 13.36 -29.03
N ASP A 219 -5.57 12.56 -30.10
CA ASP A 219 -6.75 11.80 -30.55
C ASP A 219 -6.76 10.34 -30.04
N THR A 220 -5.64 9.89 -29.46
CA THR A 220 -5.44 8.53 -28.91
C THR A 220 -6.01 8.39 -27.49
N ILE A 221 -5.98 9.49 -26.72
CA ILE A 221 -6.22 9.47 -25.27
C ILE A 221 -7.31 10.46 -24.90
N ILE A 222 -8.35 9.96 -24.25
CA ILE A 222 -9.50 10.72 -23.80
C ILE A 222 -9.46 10.76 -22.28
N GLN A 223 -9.53 11.96 -21.69
CA GLN A 223 -9.66 12.10 -20.24
C GLN A 223 -11.09 12.48 -19.89
N LEU A 224 -11.83 11.52 -19.33
CA LEU A 224 -13.19 11.69 -18.86
C LEU A 224 -13.18 12.54 -17.58
N LYS A 225 -14.09 13.51 -17.48
CA LYS A 225 -14.21 14.46 -16.37
C LYS A 225 -15.58 14.29 -15.72
N GLY A 226 -15.62 14.15 -14.40
CA GLY A 226 -16.86 13.98 -13.64
C GLY A 226 -16.62 13.90 -12.14
N HIS A 227 -15.59 13.17 -11.71
CA HIS A 227 -15.20 13.07 -10.30
C HIS A 227 -14.61 14.38 -9.75
N GLU A 228 -14.81 14.60 -8.46
CA GLU A 228 -14.30 15.75 -7.71
C GLU A 228 -13.04 15.41 -6.90
N ALA A 229 -12.78 14.12 -6.64
CA ALA A 229 -11.61 13.62 -5.91
C ALA A 229 -10.91 12.45 -6.63
N GLU A 230 -9.88 11.86 -6.02
CA GLU A 230 -9.06 10.79 -6.62
C GLU A 230 -9.91 9.59 -7.08
N VAL A 231 -9.79 9.21 -8.36
CA VAL A 231 -10.42 7.98 -8.86
C VAL A 231 -9.53 6.81 -8.50
N PHE A 232 -9.99 5.91 -7.62
CA PHE A 232 -9.21 4.75 -7.20
C PHE A 232 -9.42 3.54 -8.09
N VAL A 233 -10.66 3.31 -8.54
CA VAL A 233 -11.07 2.07 -9.18
C VAL A 233 -11.88 2.28 -10.46
N CYS A 234 -11.76 1.37 -11.42
CA CYS A 234 -12.52 1.39 -12.66
C CYS A 234 -12.71 -0.01 -13.26
N ALA A 235 -13.90 -0.32 -13.76
CA ALA A 235 -14.22 -1.63 -14.31
C ALA A 235 -15.12 -1.54 -15.55
N TRP A 236 -14.70 -2.16 -16.65
CA TRP A 236 -15.56 -2.35 -17.81
C TRP A 236 -16.65 -3.39 -17.53
N ASN A 237 -17.83 -3.15 -18.08
CA ASN A 237 -18.93 -4.12 -18.02
C ASN A 237 -18.66 -5.27 -19.02
N PRO A 238 -18.72 -6.54 -18.58
CA PRO A 238 -18.32 -7.70 -19.38
C PRO A 238 -19.30 -8.11 -20.49
N THR A 239 -20.50 -7.54 -20.55
CA THR A 239 -21.52 -7.86 -21.60
C THR A 239 -22.00 -6.61 -22.34
N HIS A 240 -22.23 -5.53 -21.62
CA HIS A 240 -22.49 -4.21 -22.17
C HIS A 240 -21.17 -3.45 -22.34
N HIS A 241 -20.32 -3.88 -23.27
CA HIS A 241 -18.92 -3.41 -23.35
C HIS A 241 -18.79 -1.88 -23.54
N ASN A 242 -19.86 -1.17 -23.94
CA ASN A 242 -19.89 0.30 -23.99
C ASN A 242 -19.89 0.96 -22.60
N ILE A 243 -20.22 0.21 -21.54
CA ILE A 243 -20.36 0.70 -20.18
C ILE A 243 -19.05 0.51 -19.43
N LEU A 244 -18.55 1.62 -18.88
CA LEU A 244 -17.45 1.67 -17.93
C LEU A 244 -18.00 2.19 -16.60
N SER A 245 -17.63 1.59 -15.48
CA SER A 245 -17.83 2.16 -14.15
C SER A 245 -16.51 2.72 -13.61
N SER A 246 -16.58 3.80 -12.83
CA SER A 246 -15.45 4.29 -12.03
C SER A 246 -15.90 4.75 -10.65
N GLY A 247 -15.05 4.48 -9.66
CA GLY A 247 -15.27 4.79 -8.25
C GLY A 247 -14.13 5.64 -7.71
N SER A 248 -14.48 6.57 -6.83
CA SER A 248 -13.62 7.67 -6.40
C SER A 248 -13.72 7.92 -4.90
N LYS A 249 -12.76 8.68 -4.39
CA LYS A 249 -12.75 9.25 -3.04
C LYS A 249 -13.94 10.18 -2.77
N ASP A 250 -14.57 10.74 -3.80
CA ASP A 250 -15.77 11.58 -3.66
C ASP A 250 -17.05 10.79 -3.29
N ALA A 251 -16.93 9.48 -3.06
CA ALA A 251 -18.05 8.56 -2.81
C ALA A 251 -19.08 8.47 -3.96
N VAL A 252 -18.76 8.96 -5.16
CA VAL A 252 -19.62 8.88 -6.35
C VAL A 252 -19.16 7.74 -7.25
N ILE A 253 -20.11 6.94 -7.74
CA ILE A 253 -19.92 6.03 -8.87
C ILE A 253 -20.32 6.76 -10.14
N HIS A 254 -19.44 6.80 -11.13
CA HIS A 254 -19.79 7.25 -12.47
C HIS A 254 -19.96 6.06 -13.41
N LEU A 255 -21.12 6.00 -14.09
CA LEU A 255 -21.38 5.09 -15.19
C LEU A 255 -21.26 5.85 -16.52
N TRP A 256 -20.30 5.45 -17.34
CA TRP A 256 -19.97 6.08 -18.62
C TRP A 256 -20.50 5.23 -19.76
N ASN A 257 -21.16 5.85 -20.74
CA ASN A 257 -21.56 5.18 -21.98
C ASN A 257 -20.64 5.65 -23.11
N LEU A 258 -19.76 4.75 -23.57
CA LEU A 258 -18.67 5.02 -24.50
C LEU A 258 -18.98 4.39 -25.87
N PRO A 259 -18.87 5.14 -26.99
CA PRO A 259 -19.22 4.60 -28.30
C PRO A 259 -18.29 3.45 -28.69
N GLN A 260 -18.88 2.35 -29.17
CA GLN A 260 -18.15 1.16 -29.61
C GLN A 260 -17.55 1.30 -31.01
N ALA A 261 -18.12 2.14 -31.90
CA ALA A 261 -17.59 2.28 -33.25
C ALA A 261 -16.13 2.79 -33.23
N PRO A 262 -15.18 2.09 -33.88
CA PRO A 262 -13.78 2.50 -33.93
C PRO A 262 -13.64 3.85 -34.66
N GLY A 263 -12.64 4.64 -34.27
CA GLY A 263 -12.36 5.95 -34.88
C GLY A 263 -13.30 7.11 -34.52
N VAL A 264 -14.42 6.89 -33.81
CA VAL A 264 -15.31 8.00 -33.37
C VAL A 264 -14.55 8.96 -32.47
N LYS A 265 -14.47 10.26 -32.83
CA LYS A 265 -13.80 11.27 -32.02
C LYS A 265 -14.62 11.65 -30.79
N ILE A 266 -14.24 11.10 -29.64
CA ILE A 266 -14.81 11.44 -28.34
C ILE A 266 -14.19 12.77 -27.86
N LYS A 267 -14.93 13.89 -27.97
CA LYS A 267 -14.46 15.20 -27.48
C LYS A 267 -14.66 15.38 -25.98
N SER A 268 -15.82 15.00 -25.48
CA SER A 268 -16.14 14.87 -24.06
C SER A 268 -17.33 13.93 -23.92
N ILE A 269 -17.29 13.06 -22.93
CA ILE A 269 -18.43 12.25 -22.51
C ILE A 269 -18.70 12.58 -21.05
N LYS A 270 -19.96 12.86 -20.75
CA LYS A 270 -20.46 12.93 -19.39
C LYS A 270 -20.88 11.52 -18.96
N PRO A 271 -20.80 11.19 -17.66
CA PRO A 271 -21.45 9.99 -17.15
C PRO A 271 -22.96 10.07 -17.47
N TYR A 272 -23.58 8.94 -17.85
CA TYR A 272 -25.04 8.89 -18.01
C TYR A 272 -25.74 8.81 -16.66
N GLN A 273 -25.04 8.26 -15.66
CA GLN A 273 -25.43 8.29 -14.26
C GLN A 273 -24.24 8.64 -13.38
N ALA A 274 -24.48 9.55 -12.42
CA ALA A 274 -23.70 9.67 -11.19
C ALA A 274 -24.54 9.08 -10.05
N ILE A 275 -23.98 8.15 -9.28
CA ILE A 275 -24.61 7.56 -8.10
C ILE A 275 -23.83 8.05 -6.89
N ASP A 276 -24.46 8.90 -6.08
CA ASP A 276 -23.90 9.31 -4.80
C ASP A 276 -24.08 8.18 -3.77
N CYS A 277 -22.97 7.62 -3.29
CA CYS A 277 -22.96 6.59 -2.25
C CYS A 277 -22.63 7.16 -0.87
N SER A 278 -22.45 8.47 -0.72
CA SER A 278 -22.16 9.10 0.58
C SER A 278 -23.23 8.72 1.60
N SER A 279 -22.78 8.29 2.79
CA SER A 279 -23.66 8.11 3.93
C SER A 279 -23.53 9.33 4.85
N THR A 280 -24.19 9.31 6.01
CA THR A 280 -24.02 10.37 7.03
C THR A 280 -22.60 10.46 7.61
N LYS A 281 -21.69 9.55 7.22
CA LYS A 281 -20.26 9.57 7.55
C LYS A 281 -19.46 10.17 6.40
N ALA A 282 -18.51 11.05 6.73
CA ALA A 282 -17.75 11.86 5.77
C ALA A 282 -16.69 11.09 4.95
N ASP A 283 -16.48 9.79 5.20
CA ASP A 283 -15.39 8.98 4.63
C ASP A 283 -15.95 7.71 3.95
N ALA A 284 -16.56 7.88 2.77
CA ALA A 284 -17.19 6.81 2.00
C ALA A 284 -16.44 6.46 0.69
N ASP A 285 -15.11 6.69 0.67
CA ASP A 285 -14.19 6.36 -0.43
C ASP A 285 -14.53 4.98 -1.04
N LEU A 286 -14.64 4.93 -2.38
CA LEU A 286 -14.95 3.69 -3.09
C LEU A 286 -13.66 2.91 -3.35
N THR A 287 -13.60 1.71 -2.79
CA THR A 287 -12.37 0.89 -2.67
C THR A 287 -12.29 -0.25 -3.67
N SER A 288 -13.43 -0.79 -4.11
CA SER A 288 -13.50 -1.86 -5.11
C SER A 288 -14.79 -1.81 -5.92
N LEU A 289 -14.68 -2.16 -7.20
CA LEU A 289 -15.78 -2.33 -8.14
C LEU A 289 -15.64 -3.66 -8.86
N ASP A 290 -16.74 -4.41 -8.98
CA ASP A 290 -16.76 -5.67 -9.73
C ASP A 290 -18.13 -5.85 -10.40
N TRP A 291 -18.13 -6.17 -11.70
CA TRP A 291 -19.36 -6.49 -12.43
C TRP A 291 -19.58 -8.00 -12.37
N ASN A 292 -20.83 -8.44 -12.17
CA ASN A 292 -21.16 -9.85 -12.36
C ASN A 292 -20.93 -10.25 -13.83
N PHE A 293 -20.71 -11.54 -14.10
CA PHE A 293 -20.42 -12.03 -15.46
C PHE A 293 -21.49 -11.66 -16.50
N GLN A 294 -22.74 -11.47 -16.09
CA GLN A 294 -23.84 -11.04 -16.95
C GLN A 294 -23.85 -9.53 -17.24
N GLY A 295 -23.03 -8.72 -16.55
CA GLY A 295 -23.01 -7.26 -16.66
C GLY A 295 -24.29 -6.57 -16.18
N THR A 296 -25.13 -7.25 -15.41
CA THR A 296 -26.42 -6.75 -14.92
C THR A 296 -26.32 -6.09 -13.54
N LEU A 297 -25.34 -6.50 -12.73
CA LEU A 297 -25.09 -6.01 -11.37
C LEU A 297 -23.64 -5.56 -11.20
N LEU A 298 -23.45 -4.44 -10.49
CA LEU A 298 -22.16 -3.88 -10.08
C LEU A 298 -22.09 -3.91 -8.55
N SER A 299 -21.13 -4.65 -7.97
CA SER A 299 -20.82 -4.61 -6.55
C SER A 299 -19.81 -3.51 -6.26
N VAL A 300 -19.96 -2.90 -5.09
CA VAL A 300 -19.23 -1.71 -4.66
C VAL A 300 -18.80 -1.90 -3.22
N GLY A 301 -17.49 -2.03 -3.01
CA GLY A 301 -16.87 -1.88 -1.69
C GLY A 301 -16.67 -0.40 -1.38
N SER A 302 -16.93 -0.01 -0.13
CA SER A 302 -16.65 1.33 0.37
C SER A 302 -15.92 1.28 1.71
N TYR A 303 -15.17 2.34 1.98
CA TYR A 303 -14.49 2.59 3.25
C TYR A 303 -15.48 2.76 4.42
N ASP A 304 -16.74 3.13 4.16
CA ASP A 304 -17.78 3.29 5.20
C ASP A 304 -18.34 1.97 5.77
N ALA A 305 -17.69 0.84 5.46
CA ALA A 305 -18.05 -0.54 5.79
C ALA A 305 -19.36 -1.07 5.16
N THR A 306 -19.90 -0.35 4.16
CA THR A 306 -21.14 -0.74 3.49
C THR A 306 -20.85 -1.38 2.13
N LEU A 307 -21.36 -2.60 1.95
CA LEU A 307 -21.50 -3.22 0.64
C LEU A 307 -22.72 -2.61 -0.05
N ARG A 308 -22.56 -2.12 -1.28
CA ARG A 308 -23.66 -1.71 -2.14
C ARG A 308 -23.61 -2.53 -3.44
N ILE A 309 -24.77 -2.91 -3.96
CA ILE A 309 -24.91 -3.53 -5.29
C ILE A 309 -25.93 -2.71 -6.06
N TYR A 310 -25.57 -2.27 -7.25
CA TYR A 310 -26.45 -1.53 -8.16
C TYR A 310 -26.73 -2.32 -9.43
N THR A 311 -27.89 -2.11 -10.04
CA THR A 311 -28.16 -2.58 -11.41
C THR A 311 -27.40 -1.74 -12.43
N VAL A 312 -27.26 -2.24 -13.66
CA VAL A 312 -26.72 -1.44 -14.79
C VAL A 312 -27.53 -0.16 -15.08
N SER A 313 -28.81 -0.14 -14.69
CA SER A 313 -29.72 1.02 -14.71
C SER A 313 -29.54 1.95 -13.49
N ALA A 314 -28.55 1.70 -12.64
CA ALA A 314 -28.23 2.43 -11.42
C ALA A 314 -29.27 2.38 -10.28
N GLU A 315 -30.13 1.37 -10.29
CA GLU A 315 -31.07 1.12 -9.19
C GLU A 315 -30.36 0.34 -8.07
N LEU A 316 -30.60 0.70 -6.81
CA LEU A 316 -30.02 -0.01 -5.67
C LEU A 316 -30.64 -1.41 -5.55
N TYR A 317 -29.83 -2.45 -5.78
CA TYR A 317 -30.25 -3.84 -5.70
C TYR A 317 -30.14 -4.41 -4.28
N LEU A 318 -29.03 -4.11 -3.59
CA LEU A 318 -28.74 -4.51 -2.20
C LEU A 318 -27.86 -3.46 -1.53
N GLU A 319 -28.17 -3.10 -0.28
CA GLU A 319 -27.26 -2.41 0.64
C GLU A 319 -27.07 -3.29 1.88
N SER A 320 -25.83 -3.42 2.37
CA SER A 320 -25.58 -4.13 3.62
C SER A 320 -24.42 -3.54 4.42
N ARG A 321 -24.65 -3.38 5.73
CA ARG A 321 -23.72 -2.81 6.71
C ARG A 321 -23.28 -3.83 7.76
N LEU A 322 -23.11 -5.10 7.33
CA LEU A 322 -22.73 -6.21 8.22
C LEU A 322 -21.22 -6.27 8.48
N HIS A 323 -20.40 -5.70 7.59
CA HIS A 323 -18.98 -5.49 7.86
C HIS A 323 -18.78 -4.38 8.90
N LYS A 324 -17.72 -4.51 9.70
CA LYS A 324 -17.39 -3.58 10.80
C LYS A 324 -16.21 -2.65 10.49
N GLY A 325 -15.65 -2.75 9.29
CA GLY A 325 -14.60 -1.88 8.78
C GLY A 325 -14.65 -1.78 7.25
N PRO A 326 -13.81 -0.93 6.64
CA PRO A 326 -13.63 -0.81 5.19
C PRO A 326 -13.67 -2.17 4.48
N ILE A 327 -14.39 -2.23 3.37
CA ILE A 327 -14.36 -3.38 2.45
C ILE A 327 -13.21 -3.11 1.48
N PHE A 328 -12.25 -4.02 1.31
CA PHE A 328 -11.12 -3.84 0.39
C PHE A 328 -11.38 -4.46 -0.98
N ALA A 329 -11.95 -5.67 -1.02
CA ALA A 329 -12.27 -6.36 -2.26
C ALA A 329 -13.71 -6.87 -2.28
N THR A 330 -14.34 -6.82 -3.44
CA THR A 330 -15.60 -7.50 -3.77
C THR A 330 -15.40 -8.26 -5.08
N ARG A 331 -15.82 -9.53 -5.18
CA ARG A 331 -15.81 -10.30 -6.44
C ARG A 331 -17.03 -11.21 -6.57
N PHE A 332 -17.72 -11.13 -7.70
CA PHE A 332 -18.74 -12.10 -8.08
C PHE A 332 -18.10 -13.43 -8.50
N SER A 333 -18.78 -14.52 -8.15
CA SER A 333 -18.55 -15.85 -8.74
C SER A 333 -18.84 -15.84 -10.25
N ARG A 334 -18.27 -16.79 -11.00
CA ARG A 334 -18.38 -16.84 -12.48
C ARG A 334 -19.84 -17.01 -12.92
N ASN A 335 -20.64 -17.78 -12.19
CA ASN A 335 -22.08 -17.91 -12.42
C ASN A 335 -22.93 -16.72 -11.89
N GLY A 336 -22.34 -15.77 -11.15
CA GLY A 336 -23.02 -14.58 -10.61
C GLY A 336 -23.98 -14.83 -9.43
N LYS A 337 -24.12 -16.08 -8.95
CA LYS A 337 -25.01 -16.44 -7.83
C LYS A 337 -24.45 -15.96 -6.49
N TRP A 338 -23.14 -16.06 -6.34
CA TRP A 338 -22.41 -15.68 -5.14
C TRP A 338 -21.60 -14.41 -5.36
N LEU A 339 -21.46 -13.63 -4.29
CA LEU A 339 -20.49 -12.54 -4.16
C LEU A 339 -19.68 -12.79 -2.89
N ALA A 340 -18.37 -12.60 -2.96
CA ALA A 340 -17.48 -12.62 -1.81
C ALA A 340 -16.92 -11.21 -1.55
N THR A 341 -16.76 -10.85 -0.28
CA THR A 341 -16.24 -9.54 0.15
C THR A 341 -15.21 -9.67 1.27
N ALA A 342 -14.06 -9.00 1.15
CA ALA A 342 -12.99 -8.97 2.17
C ALA A 342 -12.91 -7.59 2.84
N SER A 343 -12.61 -7.54 4.14
CA SER A 343 -12.65 -6.32 4.94
C SER A 343 -11.52 -6.18 5.97
N LEU A 344 -11.28 -4.94 6.38
CA LEU A 344 -10.49 -4.54 7.55
C LEU A 344 -10.98 -5.17 8.87
N ASP A 345 -12.22 -5.65 8.95
CA ASP A 345 -12.75 -6.32 10.15
C ASP A 345 -12.24 -7.75 10.40
N ASN A 346 -11.21 -8.16 9.66
CA ASN A 346 -10.60 -9.50 9.64
C ASN A 346 -11.58 -10.60 9.17
N THR A 347 -12.64 -10.24 8.44
CA THR A 347 -13.61 -11.22 7.92
C THR A 347 -13.81 -11.16 6.42
N VAL A 348 -14.19 -12.31 5.87
CA VAL A 348 -14.65 -12.48 4.50
C VAL A 348 -16.11 -12.89 4.54
N CYS A 349 -17.00 -12.11 3.94
CA CYS A 349 -18.43 -12.45 3.88
C CYS A 349 -18.78 -13.05 2.51
N LEU A 350 -19.63 -14.07 2.53
CA LEU A 350 -20.20 -14.71 1.35
C LEU A 350 -21.70 -14.38 1.29
N TRP A 351 -22.14 -13.89 0.14
CA TRP A 351 -23.48 -13.35 -0.08
C TRP A 351 -24.23 -14.18 -1.12
N ASP A 352 -25.46 -14.55 -0.79
CA ASP A 352 -26.43 -15.13 -1.72
C ASP A 352 -27.13 -13.99 -2.45
N ILE A 353 -26.81 -13.79 -3.74
CA ILE A 353 -27.28 -12.63 -4.50
C ILE A 353 -28.78 -12.70 -4.78
N GLU A 354 -29.29 -13.90 -5.08
CA GLU A 354 -30.71 -14.13 -5.36
C GLU A 354 -31.56 -13.86 -4.10
N LYS A 355 -31.10 -14.32 -2.94
CA LYS A 355 -31.80 -14.11 -1.66
C LYS A 355 -31.50 -12.77 -0.99
N LYS A 356 -30.49 -12.03 -1.47
CA LYS A 356 -30.03 -10.76 -0.91
C LYS A 356 -29.57 -10.85 0.56
N GLU A 357 -29.02 -12.00 0.96
CA GLU A 357 -28.60 -12.27 2.35
C GLU A 357 -27.14 -12.71 2.45
N ARG A 358 -26.52 -12.46 3.61
CA ARG A 358 -25.18 -12.97 3.92
C ARG A 358 -25.27 -14.43 4.36
N ARG A 359 -24.89 -15.34 3.49
CA ARG A 359 -24.90 -16.80 3.69
C ARG A 359 -23.87 -17.26 4.72
N MET A 360 -22.62 -16.79 4.62
CA MET A 360 -21.52 -17.19 5.53
C MET A 360 -20.59 -16.01 5.84
N GLN A 361 -19.82 -16.16 6.93
CA GLN A 361 -18.73 -15.26 7.28
C GLN A 361 -17.56 -16.10 7.79
N TYR A 362 -16.41 -15.89 7.17
CA TYR A 362 -15.13 -16.52 7.49
C TYR A 362 -14.26 -15.51 8.22
N LYS A 363 -13.35 -15.97 9.06
CA LYS A 363 -12.50 -15.09 9.88
C LYS A 363 -11.03 -15.43 9.71
N HIS A 364 -10.25 -14.41 9.40
CA HIS A 364 -8.78 -14.42 9.46
C HIS A 364 -8.31 -13.89 10.82
N ARG A 365 -7.02 -14.06 11.14
CA ARG A 365 -6.42 -13.46 12.33
C ARG A 365 -6.07 -11.98 12.09
N GLY A 366 -5.72 -11.64 10.84
CA GLY A 366 -5.43 -10.29 10.36
C GLY A 366 -6.47 -9.76 9.38
N ILE A 367 -6.19 -8.58 8.84
CA ILE A 367 -6.99 -7.86 7.86
C ILE A 367 -7.13 -8.70 6.58
N CYS A 368 -8.32 -8.78 5.99
CA CYS A 368 -8.51 -9.45 4.69
C CYS A 368 -8.32 -8.44 3.56
N LEU A 369 -7.32 -8.64 2.70
CA LEU A 369 -6.87 -7.64 1.72
C LEU A 369 -7.48 -7.86 0.33
N ASP A 370 -7.39 -9.08 -0.21
CA ASP A 370 -7.95 -9.44 -1.52
C ASP A 370 -8.57 -10.85 -1.50
N LEU A 371 -9.36 -11.15 -2.53
CA LEU A 371 -10.00 -12.45 -2.73
C LEU A 371 -10.16 -12.74 -4.23
N ASP A 372 -10.19 -14.03 -4.60
CA ASP A 372 -10.47 -14.43 -5.98
C ASP A 372 -11.10 -15.83 -6.08
N TRP A 373 -11.85 -16.08 -7.16
CA TRP A 373 -12.61 -17.31 -7.38
C TRP A 373 -11.83 -18.35 -8.18
N LEU A 374 -11.65 -19.54 -7.59
CA LEU A 374 -11.04 -20.69 -8.25
C LEU A 374 -12.04 -21.34 -9.21
N ASP A 375 -13.22 -21.69 -8.69
CA ASP A 375 -14.38 -22.16 -9.46
C ASP A 375 -15.66 -21.49 -8.92
N ASP A 376 -16.85 -22.03 -9.22
CA ASP A 376 -18.14 -21.48 -8.74
C ASP A 376 -18.49 -21.86 -7.28
N GLU A 377 -17.69 -22.72 -6.64
CA GLU A 377 -17.91 -23.26 -5.30
C GLU A 377 -16.74 -22.96 -4.34
N LEU A 378 -15.56 -22.66 -4.89
CA LEU A 378 -14.30 -22.46 -4.19
C LEU A 378 -13.70 -21.09 -4.54
N PHE A 379 -13.26 -20.38 -3.51
CA PHE A 379 -12.57 -19.10 -3.62
C PHE A 379 -11.45 -19.02 -2.59
N ALA A 380 -10.44 -18.23 -2.90
CA ALA A 380 -9.35 -17.93 -1.98
C ALA A 380 -9.53 -16.52 -1.41
N SER A 381 -8.97 -16.30 -0.21
CA SER A 381 -8.89 -14.99 0.43
C SER A 381 -7.55 -14.85 1.15
N CYS A 382 -6.90 -13.70 1.02
CA CYS A 382 -5.59 -13.44 1.61
C CYS A 382 -5.64 -12.37 2.70
N SER A 383 -4.64 -12.40 3.59
CA SER A 383 -4.64 -11.57 4.78
C SER A 383 -3.26 -11.06 5.18
N ALA A 384 -3.27 -9.95 5.91
CA ALA A 384 -2.12 -9.41 6.65
C ALA A 384 -1.56 -10.37 7.71
N ASP A 385 -2.28 -11.44 8.10
CA ASP A 385 -1.72 -12.51 8.94
C ASP A 385 -0.80 -13.50 8.22
N LYS A 386 -0.43 -13.20 6.96
CA LYS A 386 0.49 -13.94 6.08
C LYS A 386 -0.09 -15.24 5.51
N VAL A 387 -1.40 -15.46 5.68
CA VAL A 387 -2.08 -16.70 5.33
C VAL A 387 -3.07 -16.47 4.19
N ILE A 388 -3.29 -17.52 3.40
CA ILE A 388 -4.37 -17.57 2.40
C ILE A 388 -5.33 -18.69 2.80
N HIS A 389 -6.59 -18.36 3.01
CA HIS A 389 -7.64 -19.34 3.24
C HIS A 389 -8.31 -19.69 1.91
N VAL A 390 -8.39 -20.98 1.59
CA VAL A 390 -9.25 -21.48 0.52
C VAL A 390 -10.56 -21.95 1.15
N LEU A 391 -11.65 -21.34 0.68
CA LEU A 391 -12.97 -21.36 1.28
C LEU A 391 -13.95 -22.04 0.30
N SER A 392 -15.03 -22.63 0.84
CA SER A 392 -16.09 -23.22 0.02
C SER A 392 -17.45 -22.66 0.40
N VAL A 393 -18.28 -22.36 -0.60
CA VAL A 393 -19.66 -21.88 -0.42
C VAL A 393 -20.59 -22.83 0.36
N ASN A 394 -20.14 -24.06 0.59
CA ASN A 394 -20.85 -25.12 1.30
C ASN A 394 -20.23 -25.47 2.66
N ARG A 395 -19.14 -24.83 3.09
CA ARG A 395 -18.47 -25.07 4.38
C ARG A 395 -18.20 -23.76 5.11
N ALA A 396 -18.38 -23.78 6.43
CA ALA A 396 -18.08 -22.64 7.31
C ALA A 396 -16.59 -22.54 7.67
N GLU A 397 -15.87 -23.66 7.64
CA GLU A 397 -14.42 -23.74 7.89
C GLU A 397 -13.64 -23.68 6.57
N PRO A 398 -12.39 -23.16 6.57
CA PRO A 398 -11.53 -23.20 5.40
C PRO A 398 -11.26 -24.65 5.00
N VAL A 399 -11.32 -24.93 3.69
CA VAL A 399 -11.03 -26.25 3.13
C VAL A 399 -9.53 -26.52 3.15
N ALA A 400 -8.73 -25.46 3.01
CA ALA A 400 -7.29 -25.50 3.18
C ALA A 400 -6.76 -24.12 3.62
N ILE A 401 -5.58 -24.14 4.24
CA ILE A 401 -4.88 -22.98 4.75
C ILE A 401 -3.48 -23.00 4.14
N LEU A 402 -3.19 -22.06 3.24
CA LEU A 402 -1.88 -21.95 2.58
C LEU A 402 -1.00 -21.03 3.42
N THR A 403 0.14 -21.55 3.84
CA THR A 403 1.14 -20.84 4.65
C THR A 403 2.49 -20.89 3.95
N GLY A 404 3.30 -19.86 4.19
CA GLY A 404 4.67 -19.81 3.68
C GLY A 404 5.19 -18.39 3.46
N HIS A 405 4.31 -17.41 3.21
CA HIS A 405 4.69 -16.01 3.12
C HIS A 405 5.18 -15.47 4.47
N ASP A 406 6.19 -14.60 4.42
CA ASP A 406 6.81 -13.98 5.61
C ASP A 406 6.35 -12.52 5.83
N GLY A 407 5.48 -12.00 4.97
CA GLY A 407 4.88 -10.66 5.05
C GLY A 407 3.38 -10.68 4.79
N GLU A 408 2.74 -9.52 4.81
CA GLU A 408 1.31 -9.38 4.48
C GLU A 408 1.05 -9.84 3.04
N VAL A 409 -0.06 -10.53 2.77
CA VAL A 409 -0.40 -11.01 1.42
C VAL A 409 -1.38 -10.04 0.78
N ASN A 410 -0.87 -9.20 -0.12
CA ASN A 410 -1.54 -8.01 -0.64
C ASN A 410 -2.60 -8.33 -1.71
N GLN A 411 -2.29 -9.24 -2.61
CA GLN A 411 -3.16 -9.59 -3.74
C GLN A 411 -3.07 -11.08 -4.04
N ILE A 412 -4.18 -11.67 -4.48
CA ILE A 412 -4.22 -13.04 -5.00
C ILE A 412 -5.02 -13.12 -6.30
N LYS A 413 -4.55 -13.93 -7.26
CA LYS A 413 -5.27 -14.14 -8.53
C LYS A 413 -5.24 -15.61 -8.95
N ALA A 414 -6.38 -16.17 -9.28
CA ALA A 414 -6.48 -17.50 -9.87
C ALA A 414 -6.05 -17.47 -11.34
N ASN A 415 -5.47 -18.55 -11.85
CA ASN A 415 -5.30 -18.70 -13.29
C ASN A 415 -6.68 -18.90 -13.95
N PRO A 416 -6.84 -18.68 -15.28
CA PRO A 416 -8.14 -18.78 -15.95
C PRO A 416 -8.85 -20.13 -15.74
N LEU A 417 -8.09 -21.21 -15.58
CA LEU A 417 -8.59 -22.57 -15.37
C LEU A 417 -8.96 -22.90 -13.90
N GLY A 418 -8.61 -22.05 -12.93
CA GLY A 418 -8.83 -22.33 -11.49
C GLY A 418 -7.90 -23.39 -10.89
N THR A 419 -6.92 -23.87 -11.65
CA THR A 419 -5.98 -24.94 -11.28
C THR A 419 -4.72 -24.44 -10.57
N ARG A 420 -4.49 -23.13 -10.58
CA ARG A 420 -3.42 -22.48 -9.80
C ARG A 420 -3.89 -21.16 -9.22
N LEU A 421 -3.34 -20.82 -8.05
CA LEU A 421 -3.48 -19.51 -7.41
C LEU A 421 -2.11 -18.84 -7.38
N MET A 422 -2.04 -17.54 -7.67
CA MET A 422 -0.86 -16.70 -7.48
C MET A 422 -1.11 -15.74 -6.33
N SER A 423 -0.11 -15.49 -5.48
CA SER A 423 -0.16 -14.55 -4.37
C SER A 423 1.10 -13.68 -4.31
N CYS A 424 0.95 -12.41 -3.93
CA CYS A 424 2.07 -11.50 -3.73
C CYS A 424 2.08 -10.90 -2.33
N SER A 425 3.28 -10.57 -1.85
CA SER A 425 3.48 -10.18 -0.46
C SER A 425 4.57 -9.11 -0.27
N ASP A 426 4.51 -8.48 0.90
CA ASP A 426 5.56 -7.62 1.45
C ASP A 426 6.88 -8.37 1.73
N ASP A 427 6.88 -9.71 1.75
CA ASP A 427 8.12 -10.51 1.78
C ASP A 427 8.95 -10.44 0.48
N MET A 428 8.53 -9.63 -0.49
CA MET A 428 9.16 -9.42 -1.79
C MET A 428 9.09 -10.64 -2.73
N THR A 429 8.32 -11.68 -2.37
CA THR A 429 8.10 -12.87 -3.18
C THR A 429 6.71 -12.89 -3.82
N VAL A 430 6.60 -13.63 -4.92
CA VAL A 430 5.32 -14.10 -5.44
C VAL A 430 5.31 -15.62 -5.36
N ARG A 431 4.19 -16.20 -4.96
CA ARG A 431 4.04 -17.66 -4.82
C ARG A 431 2.91 -18.15 -5.69
N ILE A 432 3.16 -19.27 -6.37
CA ILE A 432 2.18 -19.96 -7.21
C ILE A 432 1.89 -21.30 -6.56
N TRP A 433 0.61 -21.53 -6.24
CA TRP A 433 0.10 -22.68 -5.51
C TRP A 433 -0.74 -23.54 -6.46
N GLY A 434 -0.45 -24.85 -6.55
CA GLY A 434 -1.27 -25.78 -7.32
C GLY A 434 -2.61 -26.07 -6.65
N THR A 435 -3.73 -25.63 -7.23
CA THR A 435 -5.10 -25.86 -6.72
C THR A 435 -5.77 -27.02 -7.45
N THR A 436 -5.25 -28.23 -7.25
CA THR A 436 -5.86 -29.47 -7.76
C THR A 436 -7.12 -29.84 -6.95
N ARG A 437 -8.23 -30.22 -7.62
CA ARG A 437 -9.46 -30.74 -6.97
C ARG A 437 -9.55 -32.25 -7.15
N VAL A 438 -9.27 -33.02 -6.09
CA VAL A 438 -9.43 -34.48 -6.09
C VAL A 438 -10.86 -34.83 -5.70
N LYS A 439 -11.74 -35.05 -6.70
CA LYS A 439 -13.08 -35.62 -6.44
C LYS A 439 -12.96 -37.10 -6.10
N GLN A 440 -13.03 -37.45 -4.82
CA GLN A 440 -13.21 -38.85 -4.39
C GLN A 440 -14.67 -39.28 -4.54
N SER A 441 -14.91 -40.57 -4.77
CA SER A 441 -16.21 -41.14 -5.12
C SER A 441 -17.16 -41.38 -3.92
N SER A 442 -16.96 -40.64 -2.83
CA SER A 442 -17.82 -40.63 -1.64
C SER A 442 -18.37 -39.23 -1.42
N ASP A 443 -19.51 -39.13 -0.73
CA ASP A 443 -20.42 -37.96 -0.66
C ASP A 443 -19.86 -36.74 0.13
N THR A 444 -18.53 -36.58 0.16
CA THR A 444 -17.80 -35.47 0.78
C THR A 444 -16.68 -35.02 -0.15
N ASP A 445 -16.88 -33.89 -0.84
CA ASP A 445 -15.86 -33.22 -1.66
C ASP A 445 -14.63 -32.85 -0.80
N GLN A 446 -13.63 -33.72 -0.72
CA GLN A 446 -12.33 -33.39 -0.12
C GLN A 446 -11.46 -32.70 -1.17
N VAL A 447 -11.41 -31.36 -1.13
CA VAL A 447 -10.51 -30.59 -1.99
C VAL A 447 -9.09 -30.68 -1.41
N THR A 448 -8.29 -31.61 -1.92
CA THR A 448 -6.87 -31.71 -1.56
C THR A 448 -6.03 -30.79 -2.45
N ILE A 449 -5.70 -29.61 -1.94
CA ILE A 449 -4.77 -28.69 -2.62
C ILE A 449 -3.39 -29.36 -2.69
N SER A 450 -2.83 -29.44 -3.90
CA SER A 450 -1.51 -29.99 -4.15
C SER A 450 -0.43 -29.07 -3.56
N GLY A 451 0.47 -29.63 -2.75
CA GLY A 451 1.58 -28.90 -2.10
C GLY A 451 2.69 -28.44 -3.04
N GLU A 452 2.46 -28.41 -4.35
CA GLU A 452 3.40 -27.85 -5.33
C GLU A 452 3.30 -26.32 -5.27
N MET A 453 4.33 -25.71 -4.69
CA MET A 453 4.50 -24.26 -4.56
C MET A 453 5.75 -23.83 -5.35
N THR A 454 5.57 -22.94 -6.32
CA THR A 454 6.67 -22.26 -7.01
C THR A 454 6.85 -20.87 -6.43
N VAL A 455 8.09 -20.50 -6.06
CA VAL A 455 8.42 -19.17 -5.52
C VAL A 455 9.15 -18.37 -6.60
N LEU A 456 8.65 -17.17 -6.89
CA LEU A 456 9.24 -16.22 -7.82
C LEU A 456 10.01 -15.18 -7.00
N GLU A 457 11.33 -15.35 -6.94
CA GLU A 457 12.23 -14.47 -6.19
C GLU A 457 12.98 -13.50 -7.10
N GLY A 458 13.13 -12.25 -6.65
CA GLY A 458 14.07 -11.31 -7.27
C GLY A 458 13.69 -9.85 -7.17
N HIS A 459 12.44 -9.53 -6.82
CA HIS A 459 12.04 -8.17 -6.43
C HIS A 459 12.83 -7.70 -5.20
N ARG A 460 12.95 -6.39 -5.03
CA ARG A 460 13.76 -5.75 -3.97
C ARG A 460 12.95 -4.93 -2.97
N ASN A 461 11.63 -4.97 -3.09
CA ASN A 461 10.66 -4.31 -2.24
C ASN A 461 9.31 -5.03 -2.40
N TRP A 462 8.29 -4.61 -1.65
CA TRP A 462 6.95 -5.19 -1.64
C TRP A 462 6.38 -5.41 -3.03
N VAL A 463 5.72 -6.55 -3.25
CA VAL A 463 5.04 -6.85 -4.50
C VAL A 463 3.57 -6.50 -4.37
N THR A 464 3.10 -5.65 -5.29
CA THR A 464 1.82 -4.93 -5.18
C THR A 464 0.78 -5.35 -6.18
N GLY A 465 1.19 -5.92 -7.30
CA GLY A 465 0.27 -6.35 -8.35
C GLY A 465 0.77 -7.61 -9.03
N VAL A 466 -0.16 -8.52 -9.32
CA VAL A 466 0.08 -9.76 -10.07
C VAL A 466 -0.99 -9.97 -11.14
N SER A 467 -0.57 -10.50 -12.29
CA SER A 467 -1.47 -10.76 -13.41
C SER A 467 -1.07 -12.05 -14.13
N TRP A 468 -2.04 -12.94 -14.35
CA TRP A 468 -1.87 -14.10 -15.22
C TRP A 468 -2.08 -13.68 -16.68
N SER A 469 -1.24 -14.16 -17.59
CA SER A 469 -1.56 -14.10 -19.00
C SER A 469 -2.77 -15.01 -19.29
N PRO A 470 -3.79 -14.55 -20.04
CA PRO A 470 -4.88 -15.40 -20.47
C PRO A 470 -4.45 -16.43 -21.53
N VAL A 471 -3.26 -16.26 -22.12
CA VAL A 471 -2.70 -17.12 -23.17
C VAL A 471 -1.37 -17.72 -22.69
N LYS A 472 -1.21 -19.04 -22.89
CA LYS A 472 0.04 -19.76 -22.62
C LYS A 472 1.11 -19.43 -23.65
N MET A 473 2.38 -19.51 -23.24
CA MET A 473 3.52 -19.34 -24.15
C MET A 473 3.59 -20.48 -25.17
N ALA A 474 4.40 -20.32 -26.22
CA ALA A 474 4.54 -21.30 -27.31
C ALA A 474 5.06 -22.69 -26.85
N ASN A 475 5.74 -22.75 -25.70
CA ASN A 475 6.16 -23.99 -25.03
C ASN A 475 5.04 -24.66 -24.20
N GLY A 476 3.84 -24.07 -24.13
CA GLY A 476 2.70 -24.54 -23.33
C GLY A 476 2.71 -24.07 -21.87
N HIS A 477 3.75 -23.37 -21.43
CA HIS A 477 3.86 -22.88 -20.05
C HIS A 477 3.00 -21.64 -19.82
N GLU A 478 2.60 -21.42 -18.57
CA GLU A 478 1.88 -20.22 -18.16
C GLU A 478 2.83 -19.02 -17.99
N LEU A 479 2.41 -17.85 -18.47
CA LEU A 479 3.13 -16.58 -18.31
C LEU A 479 2.46 -15.75 -17.21
N VAL A 480 3.24 -15.22 -16.27
CA VAL A 480 2.76 -14.28 -15.25
C VAL A 480 3.56 -12.99 -15.25
N ALA A 481 2.91 -11.91 -14.83
CA ALA A 481 3.51 -10.61 -14.66
C ALA A 481 3.36 -10.13 -13.21
N THR A 482 4.40 -9.48 -12.69
CA THR A 482 4.45 -8.96 -11.32
C THR A 482 4.88 -7.50 -11.31
N ALA A 483 4.38 -6.71 -10.36
CA ALA A 483 4.68 -5.29 -10.16
C ALA A 483 5.06 -5.03 -8.70
N SER A 484 6.01 -4.12 -8.46
CA SER A 484 6.56 -3.87 -7.13
C SER A 484 6.82 -2.40 -6.83
N PHE A 485 6.92 -2.11 -5.52
CA PHE A 485 7.48 -0.89 -4.98
C PHE A 485 8.98 -0.69 -5.30
N ASP A 486 9.68 -1.71 -5.84
CA ASP A 486 11.06 -1.58 -6.32
C ASP A 486 11.19 -0.87 -7.68
N THR A 487 10.08 -0.32 -8.20
CA THR A 487 9.95 0.37 -9.50
C THR A 487 10.08 -0.54 -10.72
N THR A 488 10.22 -1.86 -10.52
CA THR A 488 10.29 -2.84 -11.61
C THR A 488 8.98 -3.60 -11.77
N SER A 489 8.69 -3.96 -13.01
CA SER A 489 7.75 -5.05 -13.32
C SER A 489 8.51 -6.19 -13.98
N ARG A 490 8.00 -7.41 -13.87
CA ARG A 490 8.71 -8.61 -14.33
C ARG A 490 7.76 -9.59 -14.99
N LEU A 491 8.29 -10.31 -15.98
CA LEU A 491 7.65 -11.46 -16.61
C LEU A 491 8.33 -12.75 -16.15
N TRP A 492 7.52 -13.77 -15.87
CA TRP A 492 8.00 -15.05 -15.38
C TRP A 492 7.29 -16.21 -16.08
N ASP A 493 8.04 -17.28 -16.28
CA ASP A 493 7.51 -18.60 -16.61
C ASP A 493 7.02 -19.24 -15.30
N ALA A 494 5.71 -19.42 -15.17
CA ALA A 494 5.06 -19.87 -13.94
C ALA A 494 5.29 -21.36 -13.64
N ASP A 495 5.69 -22.16 -14.64
CA ASP A 495 5.95 -23.59 -14.51
C ASP A 495 7.39 -23.89 -14.06
N THR A 496 8.34 -23.04 -14.45
CA THR A 496 9.76 -23.18 -14.09
C THR A 496 10.23 -22.21 -13.00
N GLY A 497 9.43 -21.18 -12.70
CA GLY A 497 9.81 -20.06 -11.83
C GLY A 497 10.83 -19.09 -12.44
N ALA A 498 11.21 -19.26 -13.71
CA ALA A 498 12.25 -18.46 -14.34
C ALA A 498 11.80 -17.02 -14.62
N CYS A 499 12.61 -16.04 -14.23
CA CYS A 499 12.41 -14.64 -14.60
C CYS A 499 12.83 -14.45 -16.07
N LEU A 500 11.85 -14.18 -16.94
CA LEU A 500 12.04 -14.03 -18.39
C LEU A 500 12.49 -12.62 -18.76
N LYS A 501 11.90 -11.60 -18.10
CA LYS A 501 12.21 -10.19 -18.33
C LYS A 501 12.04 -9.37 -17.06
N VAL A 502 12.90 -8.35 -16.91
CA VAL A 502 12.76 -7.27 -15.92
C VAL A 502 12.62 -5.95 -16.67
N PHE A 503 11.52 -5.24 -16.44
CA PHE A 503 11.28 -3.90 -16.97
C PHE A 503 11.59 -2.85 -15.90
N THR A 504 12.45 -1.89 -16.24
CA THR A 504 12.96 -0.85 -15.32
C THR A 504 12.59 0.56 -15.82
N ASN A 505 11.39 0.70 -16.41
CA ASN A 505 10.96 1.94 -17.07
C ASN A 505 10.23 2.93 -16.16
N HIS A 506 9.74 2.50 -14.99
CA HIS A 506 9.16 3.39 -13.99
C HIS A 506 10.25 3.99 -13.09
N ASN A 507 9.99 5.15 -12.51
CA ASN A 507 10.88 5.78 -11.52
C ASN A 507 10.26 5.92 -10.12
N LYS A 508 9.03 5.41 -9.94
CA LYS A 508 8.31 5.29 -8.66
C LYS A 508 7.60 3.93 -8.59
N PRO A 509 7.09 3.53 -7.41
CA PRO A 509 6.32 2.30 -7.25
C PRO A 509 5.26 2.06 -8.33
N ILE A 510 5.14 0.82 -8.77
CA ILE A 510 4.09 0.38 -9.69
C ILE A 510 2.88 -0.04 -8.85
N TYR A 511 1.70 0.47 -9.20
CA TYR A 511 0.44 0.16 -8.49
C TYR A 511 -0.47 -0.75 -9.30
N ALA A 512 -0.48 -0.59 -10.63
CA ALA A 512 -1.36 -1.35 -11.52
C ALA A 512 -0.54 -2.15 -12.55
N ILE A 513 -0.92 -3.42 -12.75
CA ILE A 513 -0.38 -4.30 -13.80
C ILE A 513 -1.49 -5.19 -14.34
N SER A 514 -1.57 -5.33 -15.67
CA SER A 514 -2.63 -6.13 -16.29
C SER A 514 -2.27 -6.57 -17.70
N PHE A 515 -2.44 -7.85 -18.01
CA PHE A 515 -2.43 -8.35 -19.38
C PHE A 515 -3.71 -7.95 -20.14
N SER A 516 -3.59 -7.71 -21.43
CA SER A 516 -4.75 -7.60 -22.32
C SER A 516 -5.51 -8.94 -22.41
N PRO A 517 -6.83 -8.93 -22.69
CA PRO A 517 -7.63 -10.15 -22.84
C PRO A 517 -7.13 -11.13 -23.91
N ASP A 518 -6.45 -10.64 -24.96
CA ASP A 518 -5.77 -11.47 -25.97
C ASP A 518 -4.37 -11.97 -25.57
N GLY A 519 -3.87 -11.60 -24.38
CA GLY A 519 -2.54 -11.92 -23.87
C GLY A 519 -1.38 -11.27 -24.61
N ARG A 520 -1.62 -10.43 -25.62
CA ARG A 520 -0.58 -9.83 -26.47
C ARG A 520 0.18 -8.71 -25.78
N TRP A 521 -0.50 -7.95 -24.92
CA TRP A 521 0.05 -6.76 -24.30
C TRP A 521 0.10 -6.89 -22.79
N LEU A 522 1.18 -6.40 -22.19
CA LEU A 522 1.26 -6.12 -20.77
C LEU A 522 1.20 -4.60 -20.58
N ALA A 523 0.31 -4.12 -19.70
CA ALA A 523 0.26 -2.73 -19.29
C ALA A 523 0.71 -2.57 -17.83
N THR A 524 1.45 -1.50 -17.53
CA THR A 524 1.84 -1.11 -16.17
C THR A 524 1.55 0.37 -15.91
N GLY A 525 1.11 0.69 -14.68
CA GLY A 525 0.81 2.04 -14.22
C GLY A 525 1.44 2.31 -12.86
N GLY A 526 2.18 3.42 -12.75
CA GLY A 526 2.96 3.76 -11.56
C GLY A 526 2.53 5.06 -10.85
N GLY A 527 3.09 5.25 -9.66
CA GLY A 527 3.02 6.50 -8.89
C GLY A 527 3.82 7.66 -9.49
N ASP A 528 4.61 7.38 -10.52
CA ASP A 528 5.21 8.38 -11.43
C ASP A 528 4.20 8.92 -12.44
N GLY A 529 3.07 8.22 -12.58
CA GLY A 529 2.02 8.53 -13.54
C GLY A 529 2.42 8.25 -14.98
N TRP A 530 3.41 7.39 -15.19
CA TRP A 530 3.60 6.76 -16.48
C TRP A 530 2.67 5.55 -16.62
N PHE A 531 2.08 5.45 -17.80
CA PHE A 531 1.55 4.21 -18.35
C PHE A 531 2.59 3.67 -19.33
N HIS A 532 2.98 2.41 -19.18
CA HIS A 532 3.85 1.72 -20.14
C HIS A 532 3.13 0.50 -20.71
N LEU A 533 3.35 0.26 -22.00
CA LEU A 533 2.80 -0.88 -22.74
C LEU A 533 3.95 -1.69 -23.34
N TYR A 534 3.93 -3.00 -23.11
CA TYR A 534 4.93 -3.96 -23.57
C TYR A 534 4.27 -5.04 -24.43
N ASP A 535 4.96 -5.49 -25.48
CA ASP A 535 4.57 -6.73 -26.18
C ASP A 535 4.96 -7.93 -25.30
N ALA A 536 4.01 -8.81 -25.00
CA ALA A 536 4.21 -9.93 -24.09
C ALA A 536 5.09 -11.05 -24.68
N VAL A 537 5.20 -11.11 -26.01
CA VAL A 537 6.00 -12.12 -26.74
C VAL A 537 7.42 -11.62 -26.99
N GLU A 538 7.56 -10.38 -27.49
CA GLU A 538 8.90 -9.77 -27.69
C GLU A 538 9.53 -9.32 -26.37
N MET A 539 8.72 -9.19 -25.31
CA MET A 539 9.12 -8.71 -23.99
C MET A 539 9.84 -7.36 -24.05
N GLU A 540 9.33 -6.46 -24.88
CA GLU A 540 9.88 -5.12 -25.12
C GLU A 540 8.82 -4.02 -25.01
N LYS A 541 9.24 -2.84 -24.58
CA LYS A 541 8.34 -1.68 -24.43
C LYS A 541 8.00 -1.11 -25.81
N VAL A 542 6.72 -1.15 -26.17
CA VAL A 542 6.22 -0.66 -27.47
C VAL A 542 5.69 0.77 -27.42
N TRP A 543 5.17 1.21 -26.27
CA TRP A 543 4.57 2.54 -26.13
C TRP A 543 4.51 3.00 -24.67
N SER A 544 4.37 4.30 -24.45
CA SER A 544 4.25 4.91 -23.13
C SER A 544 3.53 6.24 -23.17
N TRP A 545 2.86 6.60 -22.08
CA TRP A 545 2.17 7.88 -21.91
C TRP A 545 2.25 8.39 -20.47
N THR A 546 2.15 9.70 -20.26
CA THR A 546 1.93 10.29 -18.94
C THR A 546 0.99 11.50 -19.04
N SER A 547 0.20 11.75 -18.00
CA SER A 547 -0.70 12.90 -17.91
C SER A 547 0.08 14.20 -17.65
N GLU A 548 -0.31 15.32 -18.27
CA GLU A 548 0.34 16.62 -18.03
C GLU A 548 0.10 17.18 -16.60
N HIS A 549 -0.94 16.72 -15.90
CA HIS A 549 -1.36 17.18 -14.57
C HIS A 549 -0.26 17.08 -13.50
N GLN A 550 -0.34 17.84 -12.41
CA GLN A 550 0.64 17.70 -11.30
C GLN A 550 0.46 16.40 -10.51
N LYS A 551 -0.78 15.98 -10.26
CA LYS A 551 -1.13 14.64 -9.76
C LYS A 551 -1.24 13.70 -10.96
N ARG A 552 -0.37 12.68 -11.04
CA ARG A 552 -0.29 11.79 -12.22
C ARG A 552 -0.50 10.31 -11.93
N ALA A 553 -0.45 9.88 -10.67
CA ALA A 553 -0.44 8.45 -10.32
C ALA A 553 -1.65 7.69 -10.92
N ILE A 554 -1.37 6.48 -11.39
CA ILE A 554 -2.35 5.53 -11.92
C ILE A 554 -2.58 4.48 -10.83
N PHE A 555 -3.81 4.34 -10.34
CA PHE A 555 -4.13 3.42 -9.23
C PHE A 555 -4.60 2.06 -9.73
N GLU A 556 -5.52 2.03 -10.69
CA GLU A 556 -6.06 0.80 -11.30
C GLU A 556 -6.16 0.98 -12.83
N MET A 557 -6.22 -0.13 -13.55
CA MET A 557 -6.52 -0.17 -14.98
C MET A 557 -7.48 -1.30 -15.33
N SER A 558 -8.29 -1.10 -16.37
CA SER A 558 -9.25 -2.09 -16.85
C SER A 558 -9.30 -2.13 -18.37
N TRP A 559 -9.31 -3.34 -18.95
CA TRP A 559 -9.26 -3.57 -20.39
C TRP A 559 -10.65 -3.72 -21.02
N GLN A 560 -10.82 -3.15 -22.21
CA GLN A 560 -11.95 -3.36 -23.11
C GLN A 560 -11.42 -3.93 -24.42
N GLN A 561 -11.74 -5.18 -24.73
CA GLN A 561 -11.36 -5.79 -26.01
C GLN A 561 -12.57 -6.46 -26.68
N GLN A 562 -12.76 -6.19 -27.97
CA GLN A 562 -13.78 -6.83 -28.81
C GLN A 562 -13.16 -7.26 -30.14
N HIS A 563 -13.23 -8.55 -30.45
CA HIS A 563 -12.81 -9.06 -31.76
C HIS A 563 -13.71 -8.54 -32.90
N GLU A 564 -15.03 -8.55 -32.72
CA GLU A 564 -16.00 -8.19 -33.79
C GLU A 564 -16.26 -6.68 -33.93
N GLY A 565 -15.82 -5.86 -32.98
CA GLY A 565 -15.93 -4.39 -33.03
C GLY A 565 -14.64 -3.68 -33.41
N GLY A 566 -13.51 -4.38 -33.43
CA GLY A 566 -12.18 -3.77 -33.55
C GLY A 566 -11.88 -2.80 -32.39
N VAL A 567 -12.49 -2.96 -31.23
CA VAL A 567 -12.27 -2.09 -30.06
C VAL A 567 -11.17 -2.69 -29.19
N ASN A 568 -10.12 -1.91 -28.92
CA ASN A 568 -9.09 -2.26 -27.96
C ASN A 568 -8.73 -1.00 -27.16
N ARG A 569 -9.21 -0.92 -25.92
CA ARG A 569 -9.02 0.26 -25.05
C ARG A 569 -8.63 -0.14 -23.63
N VAL A 570 -7.91 0.77 -22.97
CA VAL A 570 -7.61 0.68 -21.53
C VAL A 570 -8.23 1.88 -20.82
N ALA A 571 -9.01 1.61 -19.78
CA ALA A 571 -9.43 2.59 -18.79
C ALA A 571 -8.38 2.67 -17.67
N LEU A 572 -8.12 3.88 -17.16
CA LEU A 572 -7.16 4.17 -16.11
C LEU A 572 -7.83 5.01 -15.01
N ALA A 573 -7.75 4.55 -13.76
CA ALA A 573 -8.14 5.31 -12.59
C ALA A 573 -6.99 6.25 -12.19
N LEU A 574 -7.19 7.58 -12.32
CA LEU A 574 -6.13 8.58 -12.14
C LEU A 574 -6.32 9.42 -10.87
N GLN A 575 -5.20 9.70 -10.21
CA GLN A 575 -5.10 10.67 -9.12
C GLN A 575 -5.52 12.11 -9.52
N SER A 576 -5.58 12.41 -10.82
CA SER A 576 -6.01 13.72 -11.35
C SER A 576 -7.53 13.93 -11.37
N HIS A 577 -8.31 13.14 -10.64
CA HIS A 577 -9.78 13.21 -10.59
C HIS A 577 -10.45 12.96 -11.95
N ARG A 578 -9.81 12.11 -12.78
CA ARG A 578 -10.22 11.78 -14.15
C ARG A 578 -10.10 10.29 -14.40
N VAL A 579 -10.89 9.79 -15.33
CA VAL A 579 -10.67 8.46 -15.91
C VAL A 579 -9.94 8.65 -17.23
N GLY A 580 -8.74 8.09 -17.35
CA GLY A 580 -8.02 8.03 -18.62
C GLY A 580 -8.59 6.91 -19.48
N LEU A 581 -8.75 7.15 -20.78
CA LEU A 581 -9.16 6.14 -21.76
C LEU A 581 -8.17 6.18 -22.92
N ILE A 582 -7.41 5.11 -23.10
CA ILE A 582 -6.41 4.96 -24.17
C ILE A 582 -6.98 4.02 -25.22
N ASP A 583 -7.09 4.48 -26.47
CA ASP A 583 -7.54 3.67 -27.61
C ASP A 583 -6.33 3.11 -28.36
N LEU A 584 -5.99 1.84 -28.11
CA LEU A 584 -4.80 1.19 -28.69
C LEU A 584 -4.87 1.12 -30.21
N THR A 585 -6.07 1.12 -30.79
CA THR A 585 -6.25 1.09 -32.25
C THR A 585 -5.74 2.35 -32.95
N ARG A 586 -5.56 3.44 -32.19
CA ARG A 586 -5.07 4.73 -32.70
C ARG A 586 -3.56 4.92 -32.54
N ILE A 587 -2.89 4.05 -31.79
CA ILE A 587 -1.45 4.16 -31.55
C ILE A 587 -0.69 3.71 -32.82
N PRO A 588 -0.02 4.61 -33.56
CA PRO A 588 0.60 4.25 -34.85
C PRO A 588 1.74 3.22 -34.70
N ALA A 589 2.38 3.19 -33.53
CA ALA A 589 3.41 2.21 -33.19
C ALA A 589 2.88 0.77 -33.17
N LEU A 590 1.60 0.55 -32.83
CA LEU A 590 0.99 -0.79 -32.75
C LEU A 590 0.39 -1.26 -34.08
N GLN A 591 0.18 -0.36 -35.03
CA GLN A 591 -0.38 -0.65 -36.36
C GLN A 591 0.65 -1.19 -37.35
N LYS A 592 1.96 -1.09 -37.07
CA LYS A 592 2.99 -1.63 -37.96
C LYS A 592 2.88 -3.16 -38.00
N PRO A 593 2.80 -3.79 -39.18
CA PRO A 593 2.88 -5.25 -39.27
C PRO A 593 4.24 -5.70 -38.72
N ARG A 594 4.26 -6.79 -37.96
CA ARG A 594 5.53 -7.41 -37.54
C ARG A 594 6.35 -7.70 -38.79
N THR A 595 7.57 -7.17 -38.85
CA THR A 595 8.57 -7.69 -39.77
C THR A 595 8.80 -9.14 -39.38
N ALA A 596 8.52 -10.08 -40.30
CA ALA A 596 8.78 -11.49 -40.05
C ALA A 596 10.29 -11.70 -39.90
N SER A 597 10.71 -12.06 -38.69
CA SER A 597 12.08 -12.42 -38.30
C SER A 597 12.12 -13.87 -37.84
#